data_AF-A0A368KWU0-F1
#
_entry.id   AF-A0A368KWU0-F1
#
_cell.length_a   1.000
_cell.length_b   1.000
_cell.length_c   1.000
_cell.angle_alpha   90.00
_cell.angle_beta   90.00
_cell.angle_gamma   90.00
#
_symmetry.space_group_name_H-M   'P 1'
#
loop_
_entity.id
_entity.type
_entity.pdbx_description
1 polymer ?
#
loop_
_entity_poly.entity_id
_entity_poly.type
_entity_poly.pdbx_seq_one_letter_code
_entity_poly.pdbx_strand_id
1 'polypeptide(L)'
;MLRNSFSAISMRREEYQAKFGFALFIASLTMFFLAGLVAFIAIGSFPKVIAIPVSSIPWPLTVGTLFMLGVSFTLHQAVVSVRREKQLRLRQWLWASVAVAIIFIFFQTIGLSELLESLAGAINAGKLQPQFGVVFFLVFVHGLHVIGGMLFLRWVIFRAYQHRYDHESHWAVDLCALYWHFLDVVWIVMLGTFLVTCQF
;
A
#
# COMPACT_ATOMS: atom_id res chain seq x y z
N MET A 1 25.20 37.24 -2.68
CA MET A 1 25.33 36.11 -1.73
C MET A 1 24.07 35.86 -0.89
N LEU A 2 23.36 36.87 -0.37
CA LEU A 2 22.20 36.68 0.53
C LEU A 2 20.94 36.05 -0.09
N ARG A 3 20.69 36.23 -1.39
CA ARG A 3 19.48 35.67 -2.04
C ARG A 3 19.47 34.13 -2.09
N ASN A 4 20.64 33.51 -2.19
CA ASN A 4 20.77 32.05 -2.23
C ASN A 4 20.60 31.41 -0.83
N SER A 5 20.95 32.12 0.25
CA SER A 5 20.74 31.61 1.60
C SER A 5 19.26 31.63 1.98
N PHE A 6 18.50 32.67 1.58
CA PHE A 6 17.06 32.71 1.83
C PHE A 6 16.29 31.63 1.06
N SER A 7 16.64 31.37 -0.21
CA SER A 7 16.01 30.28 -0.98
C SER A 7 16.36 28.90 -0.43
N ALA A 8 17.59 28.70 0.05
CA ALA A 8 17.99 27.43 0.66
C ALA A 8 17.27 27.18 2.00
N ILE A 9 17.04 28.22 2.81
CA ILE A 9 16.28 28.13 4.07
C ILE A 9 14.81 27.85 3.79
N SER A 10 14.19 28.52 2.80
CA SER A 10 12.78 28.28 2.46
C SER A 10 12.57 26.87 1.91
N MET A 11 13.43 26.38 1.02
CA MET A 11 13.36 25.01 0.48
C MET A 11 13.47 23.95 1.58
N ARG A 12 14.43 24.13 2.51
CA ARG A 12 14.62 23.19 3.62
C ARG A 12 13.40 23.19 4.55
N ARG A 13 12.80 24.36 4.80
CA ARG A 13 11.59 24.48 5.62
C ARG A 13 10.38 23.79 4.98
N GLU A 14 10.18 23.96 3.68
CA GLU A 14 9.11 23.26 2.93
C GLU A 14 9.30 21.74 2.97
N GLU A 15 10.52 21.25 2.82
CA GLU A 15 10.84 19.82 2.92
C GLU A 15 10.52 19.26 4.31
N TYR A 16 10.93 19.95 5.38
CA TYR A 16 10.62 19.56 6.76
C TYR A 16 9.11 19.55 7.03
N GLN A 17 8.39 20.57 6.56
CA GLN A 17 6.93 20.66 6.71
C GLN A 17 6.21 19.53 5.95
N ALA A 18 6.65 19.23 4.72
CA ALA A 18 6.08 18.15 3.92
C ALA A 18 6.35 16.77 4.56
N LYS A 19 7.57 16.51 5.01
CA LYS A 19 7.94 15.27 5.71
C LYS A 19 7.17 15.10 7.01
N PHE A 20 7.01 16.18 7.79
CA PHE A 20 6.24 16.14 9.03
C PHE A 20 4.76 15.89 8.79
N GLY A 21 4.15 16.60 7.83
CA GLY A 21 2.75 16.36 7.45
C GLY A 21 2.52 14.95 6.94
N PHE A 22 3.45 14.42 6.14
CA PHE A 22 3.40 13.05 5.67
C PHE A 22 3.56 12.03 6.81
N ALA A 23 4.45 12.28 7.78
CA ALA A 23 4.61 11.41 8.95
C ALA A 23 3.33 11.35 9.80
N LEU A 24 2.68 12.50 10.04
CA LEU A 24 1.38 12.54 10.72
C LEU A 24 0.30 11.78 9.96
N PHE A 25 0.30 11.87 8.63
CA PHE A 25 -0.61 11.12 7.77
C PHE A 25 -0.38 9.60 7.86
N ILE A 26 0.88 9.14 7.84
CA ILE A 26 1.19 7.71 8.03
C ILE A 26 0.81 7.25 9.44
N ALA A 27 1.05 8.07 10.47
CA ALA A 27 0.67 7.75 11.84
C ALA A 27 -0.85 7.57 11.99
N SER A 28 -1.65 8.46 11.38
CA SER A 28 -3.12 8.34 11.42
C SER A 28 -3.63 7.12 10.65
N LEU A 29 -3.05 6.80 9.49
CA LEU A 29 -3.36 5.57 8.75
C LEU A 29 -3.03 4.32 9.57
N THR A 30 -1.88 4.32 10.24
CA THR A 30 -1.46 3.22 11.10
C THR A 30 -2.49 2.97 12.20
N MET A 31 -2.95 4.04 12.87
CA MET A 31 -3.99 3.93 13.90
C MET A 31 -5.30 3.38 13.34
N PHE A 32 -5.72 3.83 12.16
CA PHE A 32 -6.95 3.36 11.50
C PHE A 32 -6.90 1.85 11.20
N PHE A 33 -5.84 1.38 10.54
CA PHE A 33 -5.71 -0.04 10.21
C PHE A 33 -5.52 -0.92 11.45
N LEU A 34 -4.75 -0.46 12.44
CA LEU A 34 -4.53 -1.20 13.68
C LEU A 34 -5.83 -1.32 14.49
N ALA A 35 -6.62 -0.26 14.60
CA ALA A 35 -7.94 -0.32 15.24
C ALA A 35 -8.88 -1.28 14.52
N GLY A 36 -8.88 -1.29 13.18
CA GLY A 36 -9.68 -2.24 12.40
C GLY A 36 -9.23 -3.70 12.57
N LEU A 37 -7.93 -3.96 12.70
CA LEU A 37 -7.40 -5.30 12.99
C LEU A 37 -7.78 -5.76 14.42
N VAL A 38 -7.69 -4.87 15.41
CA VAL A 38 -8.17 -5.16 16.77
C VAL A 38 -9.65 -5.48 16.76
N ALA A 39 -10.46 -4.71 16.03
CA ALA A 39 -11.90 -5.00 15.88
C ALA A 39 -12.16 -6.36 15.23
N PHE A 40 -11.39 -6.72 14.18
CA PHE A 40 -11.48 -8.03 13.54
C PHE A 40 -11.20 -9.18 14.52
N ILE A 41 -10.12 -9.06 15.31
CA ILE A 41 -9.74 -10.07 16.31
C ILE A 41 -10.79 -10.16 17.42
N ALA A 42 -11.28 -9.02 17.93
CA ALA A 42 -12.29 -8.98 18.98
C ALA A 42 -13.61 -9.64 18.51
N ILE A 43 -14.05 -9.37 17.28
CA ILE A 43 -15.25 -9.98 16.70
C ILE A 43 -15.03 -11.47 16.43
N GLY A 44 -13.83 -11.87 16.01
CA GLY A 44 -13.46 -13.27 15.80
C GLY A 44 -13.32 -14.10 17.09
N SER A 45 -13.21 -13.45 18.25
CA SER A 45 -13.12 -14.10 19.56
C SER A 45 -14.47 -14.57 20.11
N PHE A 46 -15.60 -14.12 19.53
CA PHE A 46 -16.91 -14.64 19.89
C PHE A 46 -17.13 -16.05 19.31
N PRO A 47 -17.83 -16.95 20.03
CA PRO A 47 -17.99 -18.33 19.60
C PRO A 47 -18.64 -18.41 18.21
N LYS A 48 -17.92 -19.04 17.28
CA LYS A 48 -18.36 -19.23 15.89
C LYS A 48 -19.54 -20.20 15.87
N VAL A 49 -20.71 -19.73 15.40
CA VAL A 49 -21.91 -20.57 15.27
C VAL A 49 -21.68 -21.71 14.26
N ILE A 50 -20.86 -21.49 13.23
CA ILE A 50 -20.42 -22.51 12.26
C ILE A 50 -18.98 -22.22 11.81
N ALA A 51 -18.05 -23.10 12.16
CA ALA A 51 -16.68 -23.10 11.65
C ALA A 51 -16.68 -23.63 10.21
N ILE A 52 -16.63 -22.73 9.23
CA ILE A 52 -16.24 -23.13 7.88
C ILE A 52 -14.72 -22.95 7.83
N PRO A 53 -13.94 -24.01 7.57
CA PRO A 53 -12.55 -23.81 7.22
C PRO A 53 -12.53 -23.04 5.90
N VAL A 54 -12.14 -21.76 5.91
CA VAL A 54 -11.66 -21.11 4.68
C VAL A 54 -10.30 -21.72 4.36
N SER A 55 -10.35 -22.98 3.92
CA SER A 55 -9.20 -23.77 3.55
C SER A 55 -8.66 -23.16 2.27
N SER A 56 -7.50 -22.52 2.40
CA SER A 56 -6.68 -21.86 1.37
C SER A 56 -7.08 -20.42 1.03
N ILE A 57 -6.10 -19.52 1.20
CA ILE A 57 -6.10 -18.24 0.49
C ILE A 57 -6.10 -18.59 -1.01
N PRO A 58 -6.92 -17.92 -1.83
CA PRO A 58 -6.78 -17.94 -3.27
C PRO A 58 -5.31 -17.77 -3.70
N TRP A 59 -4.79 -18.70 -4.49
CA TRP A 59 -3.45 -18.58 -5.07
C TRP A 59 -3.14 -17.19 -5.69
N PRO A 60 -4.10 -16.52 -6.36
CA PRO A 60 -3.91 -15.16 -6.88
C PRO A 60 -3.52 -14.12 -5.82
N LEU A 61 -3.99 -14.23 -4.58
CA LEU A 61 -3.68 -13.29 -3.49
C LEU A 61 -2.22 -13.41 -3.02
N THR A 62 -1.69 -14.64 -2.97
CA THR A 62 -0.27 -14.88 -2.67
C THR A 62 0.65 -14.35 -3.77
N VAL A 63 0.28 -14.58 -5.03
CA VAL A 63 1.04 -14.05 -6.19
C VAL A 63 0.96 -12.52 -6.23
N GLY A 64 -0.22 -11.94 -5.96
CA GLY A 64 -0.40 -10.50 -5.85
C GLY A 64 0.53 -9.89 -4.79
N THR A 65 0.64 -10.52 -3.62
CA THR A 65 1.54 -10.06 -2.55
C THR A 65 3.01 -10.06 -2.98
N LEU A 66 3.45 -11.03 -3.79
CA LEU A 66 4.80 -11.03 -4.35
C LEU A 66 5.03 -9.86 -5.32
N PHE A 67 4.06 -9.58 -6.20
CA PHE A 67 4.14 -8.41 -7.08
C PHE A 67 4.12 -7.10 -6.32
N MET A 68 3.38 -7.03 -5.22
CA MET A 68 3.35 -5.87 -4.32
C MET A 68 4.74 -5.54 -3.78
N LEU A 69 5.45 -6.54 -3.23
CA LEU A 69 6.86 -6.42 -2.83
C LEU A 69 7.76 -6.03 -4.01
N GLY A 70 7.43 -6.48 -5.21
CA GLY A 70 8.05 -6.05 -6.46
C GLY A 70 7.94 -4.53 -6.69
N VAL A 71 6.78 -3.92 -6.42
CA VAL A 71 6.58 -2.46 -6.54
C VAL A 71 7.49 -1.71 -5.57
N SER A 72 7.55 -2.17 -4.32
CA SER A 72 8.49 -1.65 -3.32
C SER A 72 9.93 -1.72 -3.80
N PHE A 73 10.34 -2.85 -4.36
CA PHE A 73 11.69 -3.04 -4.85
C PHE A 73 12.01 -2.07 -6.01
N THR A 74 11.12 -1.95 -6.99
CA THR A 74 11.33 -1.04 -8.13
C THR A 74 11.35 0.42 -7.71
N LEU A 75 10.55 0.82 -6.72
CA LEU A 75 10.57 2.17 -6.16
C LEU A 75 11.85 2.46 -5.36
N HIS A 76 12.33 1.48 -4.60
CA HIS A 76 13.62 1.60 -3.93
C HIS A 76 14.76 1.82 -4.94
N GLN A 77 14.76 1.08 -6.05
CA GLN A 77 15.74 1.30 -7.13
C GLN A 77 15.59 2.66 -7.82
N ALA A 78 14.36 3.20 -7.91
CA ALA A 78 14.12 4.56 -8.40
C ALA A 78 14.78 5.62 -7.50
N VAL A 79 14.61 5.49 -6.18
CA VAL A 79 15.26 6.36 -5.18
C VAL A 79 16.78 6.31 -5.30
N VAL A 80 17.36 5.10 -5.35
CA VAL A 80 18.81 4.91 -5.53
C VAL A 80 19.31 5.54 -6.82
N SER A 81 18.51 5.47 -7.89
CA SER A 81 18.87 6.04 -9.19
C SER A 81 18.89 7.57 -9.18
N VAL A 82 17.95 8.21 -8.47
CA VAL A 82 17.95 9.68 -8.29
C VAL A 82 19.16 10.14 -7.49
N ARG A 83 19.49 9.44 -6.41
CA ARG A 83 20.66 9.76 -5.56
C ARG A 83 21.99 9.65 -6.30
N ARG A 84 22.04 8.89 -7.40
CA ARG A 84 23.20 8.74 -8.28
C ARG A 84 23.12 9.64 -9.52
N GLU A 85 22.18 10.58 -9.56
CA GLU A 85 21.92 11.51 -10.67
C GLU A 85 21.58 10.80 -12.01
N LYS A 86 21.13 9.55 -11.96
CA LYS A 86 20.84 8.74 -13.16
C LYS A 86 19.39 8.90 -13.58
N GLN A 87 19.08 10.06 -14.18
CA GLN A 87 17.72 10.45 -14.58
C GLN A 87 17.02 9.45 -15.53
N LEU A 88 17.76 8.86 -16.47
CA LEU A 88 17.20 7.85 -17.37
C LEU A 88 16.77 6.58 -16.61
N ARG A 89 17.61 6.11 -15.68
CA ARG A 89 17.29 4.93 -14.85
C ARG A 89 16.15 5.21 -13.89
N LEU A 90 16.08 6.40 -13.30
CA LEU A 90 14.94 6.83 -12.49
C LEU A 90 13.64 6.62 -13.26
N ARG A 91 13.55 7.17 -14.48
CA ARG A 91 12.34 7.06 -15.31
C ARG A 91 12.00 5.60 -15.63
N GLN A 92 13.00 4.79 -15.97
CA GLN A 92 12.82 3.36 -16.22
C GLN A 92 12.26 2.63 -14.99
N TRP A 93 12.82 2.87 -13.80
CA TRP A 93 12.36 2.24 -12.56
C TRP A 93 10.97 2.71 -12.12
N LEU A 94 10.63 3.98 -12.34
CA LEU A 94 9.27 4.46 -12.07
C LEU A 94 8.23 3.82 -12.99
N TRP A 95 8.54 3.67 -14.28
CA TRP A 95 7.66 2.94 -15.21
C TRP A 95 7.58 1.45 -14.91
N ALA A 96 8.70 0.84 -14.50
CA ALA A 96 8.69 -0.54 -14.02
C ALA A 96 7.77 -0.69 -12.79
N SER A 97 7.82 0.27 -11.86
CA SER A 97 6.93 0.29 -10.68
C SER A 97 5.46 0.35 -11.08
N VAL A 98 5.11 1.15 -12.10
CA VAL A 98 3.74 1.21 -12.63
C VAL A 98 3.32 -0.13 -13.25
N ALA A 99 4.19 -0.73 -14.07
CA ALA A 99 3.89 -2.01 -14.71
C ALA A 99 3.66 -3.12 -13.66
N VAL A 100 4.52 -3.20 -12.65
CA VAL A 100 4.37 -4.16 -11.55
C VAL A 100 3.12 -3.87 -10.72
N ALA A 101 2.79 -2.60 -10.47
CA ALA A 101 1.58 -2.22 -9.73
C ALA A 101 0.29 -2.59 -10.48
N ILE A 102 0.27 -2.47 -11.81
CA ILE A 102 -0.88 -2.90 -12.63
C ILE A 102 -1.06 -4.42 -12.53
N ILE A 103 0.05 -5.19 -12.62
CA ILE A 103 0.00 -6.64 -12.46
C ILE A 103 -0.51 -7.02 -11.07
N PHE A 104 -0.04 -6.34 -10.02
CA PHE A 104 -0.54 -6.51 -8.66
C PHE A 104 -2.06 -6.31 -8.58
N ILE A 105 -2.59 -5.20 -9.11
CA ILE A 105 -4.03 -4.92 -9.07
C ILE A 105 -4.84 -5.97 -9.84
N PHE A 106 -4.31 -6.47 -10.95
CA PHE A 106 -4.95 -7.55 -11.71
C PHE A 106 -5.10 -8.83 -10.86
N PHE A 107 -4.01 -9.31 -10.26
CA PHE A 107 -4.05 -10.48 -9.37
C PHE A 107 -4.92 -10.25 -8.14
N GLN A 108 -4.88 -9.03 -7.58
CA GLN A 108 -5.67 -8.65 -6.43
C GLN A 108 -7.17 -8.66 -6.73
N THR A 109 -7.57 -8.23 -7.93
CA THR A 109 -8.97 -8.23 -8.36
C THR A 109 -9.51 -9.65 -8.50
N ILE A 110 -8.73 -10.56 -9.08
CA ILE A 110 -9.08 -11.99 -9.21
C ILE A 110 -9.19 -12.65 -7.82
N GLY A 111 -8.18 -12.44 -6.97
CA GLY A 111 -8.20 -13.02 -5.62
C GLY A 111 -9.36 -12.50 -4.77
N LEU A 112 -9.74 -11.23 -4.97
CA LEU A 112 -10.90 -10.64 -4.30
C LEU A 112 -12.22 -11.19 -4.85
N SER A 113 -12.36 -11.37 -6.17
CA SER A 113 -13.58 -11.97 -6.74
C SER A 113 -13.81 -13.40 -6.26
N GLU A 114 -12.76 -14.22 -6.19
CA GLU A 114 -12.85 -15.59 -5.65
C GLU A 114 -13.26 -15.56 -4.17
N LEU A 115 -12.72 -14.63 -3.39
CA LEU A 115 -13.12 -14.43 -2.00
C LEU A 115 -14.59 -14.02 -1.87
N LEU A 116 -15.08 -13.13 -2.74
CA LEU A 116 -16.48 -12.69 -2.76
C LEU A 116 -17.44 -13.81 -3.15
N GLU A 117 -17.08 -14.65 -4.12
CA GLU A 117 -17.88 -15.82 -4.51
C GLU A 117 -17.99 -16.82 -3.38
N SER A 118 -16.88 -17.11 -2.69
CA SER A 118 -16.87 -17.97 -1.51
C SER A 118 -17.76 -17.42 -0.39
N LEU A 119 -17.78 -16.09 -0.23
CA LEU A 119 -18.62 -15.39 0.74
C LEU A 119 -20.10 -15.44 0.38
N ALA A 120 -20.46 -15.23 -0.89
CA ALA A 120 -21.83 -15.35 -1.37
C ALA A 120 -22.38 -16.77 -1.14
N GLY A 121 -21.55 -17.79 -1.34
CA GLY A 121 -21.87 -19.17 -0.98
C GLY A 121 -22.13 -19.36 0.52
N ALA A 122 -21.31 -18.74 1.39
CA ALA A 122 -21.49 -18.81 2.84
C ALA A 122 -22.76 -18.08 3.34
N ILE A 123 -23.12 -16.96 2.71
CA ILE A 123 -24.36 -16.21 3.00
C ILE A 123 -25.59 -17.04 2.65
N ASN A 124 -25.64 -17.62 1.46
CA ASN A 124 -26.76 -18.47 1.02
C ASN A 124 -26.91 -19.73 1.89
N ALA A 125 -25.82 -20.21 2.49
CA ALA A 125 -25.85 -21.33 3.43
C ALA A 125 -26.29 -20.94 4.87
N GLY A 126 -26.60 -19.67 5.13
CA GLY A 126 -26.99 -19.16 6.46
C GLY A 126 -25.84 -19.06 7.46
N LYS A 127 -24.59 -18.99 6.99
CA LYS A 127 -23.36 -19.12 7.79
C LYS A 127 -22.54 -17.83 7.84
N LEU A 128 -23.20 -16.67 7.94
CA LEU A 128 -22.51 -15.38 7.95
C LEU A 128 -21.77 -15.19 9.29
N GLN A 129 -20.44 -15.18 9.24
CA GLN A 129 -19.64 -14.80 10.40
C GLN A 129 -19.52 -13.27 10.47
N PRO A 130 -19.70 -12.64 11.65
CA PRO A 130 -19.68 -11.19 11.80
C PRO A 130 -18.33 -10.55 11.45
N GLN A 131 -17.24 -11.32 11.51
CA GLN A 131 -15.89 -10.88 11.15
C GLN A 131 -15.73 -10.56 9.65
N PHE A 132 -16.56 -11.11 8.77
CA PHE A 132 -16.45 -10.88 7.32
C PHE A 132 -16.70 -9.43 6.91
N GLY A 133 -17.62 -8.73 7.59
CA GLY A 133 -17.87 -7.31 7.30
C GLY A 133 -16.63 -6.44 7.51
N VAL A 134 -15.85 -6.74 8.56
CA VAL A 134 -14.60 -6.04 8.85
C VAL A 134 -13.52 -6.36 7.82
N VAL A 135 -13.40 -7.63 7.40
CA VAL A 135 -12.46 -8.03 6.33
C VAL A 135 -12.76 -7.28 5.04
N PHE A 136 -14.02 -7.28 4.60
CA PHE A 136 -14.42 -6.60 3.37
C PHE A 136 -14.15 -5.09 3.45
N PHE A 137 -14.52 -4.45 4.56
CA PHE A 137 -14.25 -3.03 4.78
C PHE A 137 -12.75 -2.71 4.74
N LEU A 138 -11.91 -3.47 5.44
CA LEU A 138 -10.47 -3.23 5.47
C LEU A 138 -9.82 -3.45 4.11
N VAL A 139 -10.21 -4.51 3.38
CA VAL A 139 -9.68 -4.78 2.03
C VAL A 139 -10.13 -3.71 1.03
N PHE A 140 -11.39 -3.27 1.12
CA PHE A 140 -11.90 -2.18 0.29
C PHE A 140 -11.15 -0.87 0.52
N VAL A 141 -10.99 -0.48 1.78
CA VAL A 141 -10.24 0.73 2.13
C VAL A 141 -8.77 0.60 1.72
N HIS A 142 -8.14 -0.55 1.92
CA HIS A 142 -6.78 -0.79 1.44
C HIS A 142 -6.68 -0.63 -0.09
N GLY A 143 -7.61 -1.20 -0.86
CA GLY A 143 -7.67 -1.04 -2.30
C GLY A 143 -7.80 0.43 -2.74
N LEU A 144 -8.60 1.23 -2.03
CA LEU A 144 -8.70 2.67 -2.26
C LEU A 144 -7.36 3.39 -2.03
N HIS A 145 -6.59 2.98 -1.01
CA HIS A 145 -5.26 3.54 -0.74
C HIS A 145 -4.23 3.16 -1.81
N VAL A 146 -4.31 1.95 -2.37
CA VAL A 146 -3.48 1.52 -3.50
C VAL A 146 -3.76 2.39 -4.73
N ILE A 147 -5.02 2.67 -5.03
CA ILE A 147 -5.41 3.59 -6.11
C ILE A 147 -4.85 4.99 -5.85
N GLY A 148 -4.95 5.50 -4.61
CA GLY A 148 -4.32 6.75 -4.20
C GLY A 148 -2.79 6.73 -4.41
N GLY A 149 -2.14 5.61 -4.10
CA GLY A 149 -0.71 5.39 -4.32
C GLY A 149 -0.31 5.40 -5.79
N MET A 150 -1.15 4.86 -6.68
CA MET A 150 -0.95 4.96 -8.12
C MET A 150 -1.05 6.40 -8.62
N LEU A 151 -2.03 7.18 -8.12
CA LEU A 151 -2.15 8.59 -8.48
C LEU A 151 -0.92 9.38 -8.02
N PHE A 152 -0.41 9.09 -6.82
CA PHE A 152 0.81 9.72 -6.33
C PHE A 152 2.04 9.32 -7.16
N LEU A 153 2.17 8.04 -7.52
CA LEU A 153 3.24 7.55 -8.39
C LEU A 153 3.20 8.22 -9.78
N ARG A 154 2.01 8.36 -10.36
CA ARG A 154 1.82 9.06 -11.64
C ARG A 154 2.23 10.54 -11.54
N TRP A 155 1.90 11.20 -10.43
CA TRP A 155 2.32 12.59 -10.18
C TRP A 155 3.84 12.71 -10.06
N VAL A 156 4.49 11.76 -9.38
CA VAL A 156 5.95 11.70 -9.29
C VAL A 156 6.58 11.49 -10.67
N ILE A 157 6.06 10.57 -11.47
CA ILE A 157 6.51 10.35 -12.86
C ILE A 157 6.42 11.63 -13.68
N PHE A 158 5.29 12.32 -13.65
CA PHE A 158 5.10 13.57 -14.39
C PHE A 158 6.15 14.62 -14.01
N ARG A 159 6.45 14.78 -12.71
CA ARG A 159 7.51 15.66 -12.24
C ARG A 159 8.93 15.20 -12.62
N ALA A 160 9.16 13.89 -12.73
CA ALA A 160 10.44 13.35 -13.21
C ALA A 160 10.72 13.69 -14.68
N TYR A 161 9.67 13.79 -15.50
CA TYR A 161 9.78 14.24 -16.89
C TYR A 161 10.05 15.74 -17.02
N GLN A 162 9.59 16.56 -16.07
CA GLN A 162 9.90 17.99 -16.03
C GLN A 162 11.34 18.31 -15.57
N HIS A 163 12.20 17.31 -15.36
CA HIS A 163 13.56 17.47 -14.85
C HIS A 163 13.63 18.23 -13.50
N ARG A 164 12.56 18.17 -12.70
CA ARG A 164 12.48 18.84 -11.40
C ARG A 164 13.09 18.04 -10.25
N TYR A 165 13.65 16.88 -10.53
CA TYR A 165 14.33 16.06 -9.53
C TYR A 165 15.83 16.12 -9.74
N ASP A 166 16.52 16.52 -8.68
CA ASP A 166 17.97 16.53 -8.56
C ASP A 166 18.36 15.87 -7.23
N HIS A 167 19.64 15.59 -7.02
CA HIS A 167 20.17 15.01 -5.79
C HIS A 167 19.76 15.79 -4.53
N GLU A 168 19.55 17.11 -4.61
CA GLU A 168 19.06 17.92 -3.48
C GLU A 168 17.53 17.96 -3.36
N SER A 169 16.78 17.73 -4.45
CA SER A 169 15.32 17.91 -4.51
C SER A 169 14.61 16.63 -4.94
N HIS A 170 14.80 15.55 -4.19
CA HIS A 170 14.19 14.23 -4.45
C HIS A 170 13.22 13.75 -3.37
N TRP A 171 12.91 14.62 -2.39
CA TRP A 171 12.05 14.29 -1.25
C TRP A 171 10.70 13.70 -1.67
N ALA A 172 10.12 14.15 -2.79
CA ALA A 172 8.84 13.61 -3.28
C ALA A 172 8.94 12.14 -3.73
N VAL A 173 10.07 11.73 -4.30
CA VAL A 173 10.32 10.33 -4.69
C VAL A 173 10.50 9.48 -3.43
N ASP A 174 11.23 10.00 -2.43
CA ASP A 174 11.41 9.33 -1.14
C ASP A 174 10.07 9.14 -0.41
N LEU A 175 9.21 10.17 -0.37
CA LEU A 175 7.88 10.06 0.22
C LEU A 175 6.97 9.08 -0.53
N CYS A 176 7.07 9.03 -1.86
CA CYS A 176 6.32 8.07 -2.66
C CYS A 176 6.76 6.63 -2.39
N ALA A 177 8.06 6.38 -2.34
CA ALA A 177 8.59 5.07 -1.93
C ALA A 177 8.14 4.71 -0.51
N LEU A 178 8.23 5.63 0.45
CA LEU A 178 7.81 5.40 1.82
C LEU A 178 6.30 5.10 1.93
N TYR A 179 5.46 5.79 1.15
CA TYR A 179 4.02 5.52 1.09
C TYR A 179 3.73 4.09 0.62
N TRP A 180 4.37 3.66 -0.47
CA TRP A 180 4.20 2.29 -1.00
C TRP A 180 4.73 1.23 -0.01
N HIS A 181 5.92 1.44 0.56
CA HIS A 181 6.45 0.55 1.60
C HIS A 181 5.50 0.41 2.81
N PHE A 182 4.85 1.51 3.22
CA PHE A 182 3.86 1.47 4.29
C PHE A 182 2.64 0.63 3.91
N LEU A 183 2.11 0.78 2.69
CA LEU A 183 1.00 -0.03 2.20
C LEU A 183 1.35 -1.52 2.17
N ASP A 184 2.57 -1.87 1.75
CA ASP A 184 3.07 -3.25 1.75
C ASP A 184 3.06 -3.86 3.16
N VAL A 185 3.59 -3.12 4.14
CA VAL A 185 3.62 -3.60 5.54
C VAL A 185 2.20 -3.82 6.08
N VAL A 186 1.29 -2.84 5.87
CA VAL A 186 -0.11 -2.97 6.30
C VAL A 186 -0.77 -4.18 5.67
N TRP A 187 -0.56 -4.41 4.37
CA TRP A 187 -1.12 -5.54 3.65
C TRP A 187 -0.65 -6.88 4.19
N ILE A 188 0.66 -7.03 4.44
CA ILE A 188 1.23 -8.27 4.99
C ILE A 188 0.68 -8.54 6.39
N VAL A 189 0.56 -7.51 7.23
CA VAL A 189 -0.02 -7.65 8.58
C VAL A 189 -1.49 -8.03 8.51
N MET A 190 -2.26 -7.43 7.59
CA MET A 190 -3.66 -7.80 7.36
C MET A 190 -3.80 -9.25 6.90
N LEU A 191 -3.04 -9.65 5.87
CA LEU A 191 -3.06 -11.02 5.35
C LEU A 191 -2.66 -12.04 6.42
N GLY A 192 -1.62 -11.75 7.19
CA GLY A 192 -1.19 -12.58 8.32
C GLY A 192 -2.25 -12.70 9.41
N THR A 193 -2.92 -11.59 9.76
CA THR A 193 -4.00 -11.60 10.77
C THR A 193 -5.20 -12.39 10.28
N PHE A 194 -5.59 -12.24 9.01
CA PHE A 194 -6.69 -13.00 8.42
C PHE A 194 -6.37 -14.49 8.39
N LEU A 195 -5.13 -14.87 8.06
CA LEU A 195 -4.67 -16.25 8.10
C LEU A 195 -4.79 -16.88 9.49
N VAL A 196 -4.26 -16.20 10.51
CA VAL A 196 -4.22 -16.74 11.88
C VAL A 196 -5.64 -16.90 12.44
N THR A 197 -6.51 -15.90 12.28
CA THR A 197 -7.85 -15.92 12.89
C THR A 197 -8.84 -16.84 12.17
N CYS A 198 -8.68 -17.03 10.86
CA CYS A 198 -9.57 -17.86 10.05
C CYS A 198 -9.21 -19.36 10.04
N GLN A 199 -8.04 -19.75 10.57
CA GLN A 199 -7.65 -21.16 10.73
C GLN A 199 -8.24 -21.84 11.99
N PHE A 200 -8.77 -21.05 12.93
CA PHE A 200 -9.55 -21.53 14.07
C PHE A 200 -11.05 -21.31 13.83
#